data_AF-A0A9P5V7B7-F1
#
_entry.id   AF-A0A9P5V7B7-F1
#
_cell.length_a   1.000
_cell.length_b   1.000
_cell.length_c   1.000
_cell.angle_alpha   90.00
_cell.angle_beta   90.00
_cell.angle_gamma   90.00
#
_symmetry.space_group_name_H-M   'P 1'
#
loop_
_entity.id
_entity.type
_entity.pdbx_description
1 polymer ?
#
loop_
_entity_poly.entity_id
_entity_poly.type
_entity_poly.pdbx_seq_one_letter_code
_entity_poly.pdbx_strand_id
1 'polypeptide(L)' 'MILKYITRPNVIILAVTPANTNISNSDGMKLAKEVDPEGARSIGVLTKIDLMDTGTDVIDILAGRVIPLRLGMDE' A
#
# COMPACT_ATOMS: atom_id res chain seq x y z
N MET A 1 -16.12 -2.90 -11.54
CA MET A 1 -15.31 -3.65 -10.55
C MET A 1 -13.83 -3.46 -10.88
N ILE A 2 -13.02 -3.06 -9.88
CA ILE A 2 -11.59 -2.66 -10.03
C ILE A 2 -10.72 -3.78 -10.61
N LEU A 3 -11.00 -5.04 -10.26
CA LEU A 3 -10.27 -6.23 -10.74
C LEU A 3 -10.11 -6.31 -12.26
N LYS A 4 -11.08 -5.80 -13.04
CA LYS A 4 -11.01 -5.75 -14.51
C LYS A 4 -9.83 -4.88 -15.03
N TYR A 5 -9.37 -3.92 -14.23
CA TYR A 5 -8.30 -2.99 -14.59
C TYR A 5 -6.95 -3.43 -14.02
N ILE A 6 -6.91 -3.80 -12.74
CA ILE A 6 -5.65 -4.10 -12.03
C ILE A 6 -5.06 -5.47 -12.38
N THR A 7 -5.83 -6.39 -12.96
CA THR A 7 -5.33 -7.69 -13.43
C THR A 7 -4.47 -7.61 -14.69
N ARG A 8 -4.51 -6.49 -15.43
CA ARG A 8 -3.69 -6.32 -16.64
C ARG A 8 -2.23 -6.11 -16.26
N PRO A 9 -1.27 -6.80 -16.89
CA PRO A 9 0.13 -6.74 -16.50
C PRO A 9 0.77 -5.36 -16.75
N ASN A 10 0.29 -4.60 -17.72
CA ASN A 10 0.82 -3.27 -18.08
C ASN A 10 0.11 -2.12 -17.34
N VAL A 11 -0.11 -2.28 -16.04
CA VAL A 11 -0.78 -1.30 -15.18
C VAL A 11 -0.01 -1.19 -13.86
N ILE A 12 0.24 0.05 -13.44
CA ILE A 12 0.75 0.37 -12.11
C ILE A 12 -0.44 0.48 -11.15
N ILE A 13 -0.34 -0.20 -10.01
CA ILE A 13 -1.33 -0.19 -8.94
C ILE A 13 -0.86 0.80 -7.88
N LEU A 14 -1.64 1.84 -7.63
CA LEU A 14 -1.41 2.78 -6.54
C LEU A 14 -2.32 2.42 -5.37
N ALA A 15 -1.77 1.77 -4.35
CA ALA A 15 -2.52 1.33 -3.17
C ALA A 15 -2.51 2.41 -2.09
N VAL A 16 -3.44 3.35 -2.20
CA VAL A 16 -3.56 4.49 -1.29
C VAL A 16 -4.27 4.09 0.01
N THR A 17 -3.62 4.30 1.15
CA THR A 17 -4.15 4.00 2.48
C THR A 17 -3.94 5.19 3.42
N PRO A 18 -4.94 5.61 4.20
CA PRO A 18 -4.75 6.65 5.20
C PRO A 18 -4.02 6.10 6.43
N ALA A 19 -3.04 6.86 6.93
CA ALA A 19 -2.12 6.52 8.02
C ALA A 19 -2.82 6.38 9.39
N ASN A 20 -3.99 7.00 9.54
CA ASN A 20 -4.82 6.87 10.74
C ASN A 20 -5.57 5.52 10.82
N THR A 21 -5.36 4.63 9.84
CA THR A 21 -5.93 3.27 9.83
C THR A 21 -4.83 2.22 9.74
N ASN A 22 -5.12 1.01 10.20
CA ASN A 22 -4.16 -0.09 10.12
C ASN A 22 -3.93 -0.51 8.66
N ILE A 23 -2.73 -0.27 8.15
CA ILE A 23 -2.35 -0.58 6.76
C ILE A 23 -2.50 -2.06 6.40
N SER A 24 -2.25 -2.97 7.36
CA SER A 24 -2.42 -4.41 7.16
C SER A 24 -3.87 -4.82 6.89
N ASN A 25 -4.82 -3.97 7.28
CA ASN A 25 -6.24 -4.17 7.03
C ASN A 25 -6.75 -3.46 5.77
N SER A 26 -5.91 -2.69 5.08
CA SER A 26 -6.29 -1.94 3.87
C SER A 26 -6.76 -2.85 2.75
N ASP A 27 -7.99 -2.63 2.28
CA ASP A 27 -8.58 -3.38 1.16
C ASP A 27 -7.82 -3.14 -0.15
N GLY A 28 -7.32 -1.91 -0.36
CA GLY A 28 -6.49 -1.57 -1.51
C GLY A 28 -5.20 -2.38 -1.54
N MET A 29 -4.57 -2.57 -0.38
CA MET A 29 -3.34 -3.35 -0.29
C MET A 29 -3.57 -4.85 -0.44
N LYS A 30 -4.68 -5.37 0.10
CA LYS A 30 -5.08 -6.77 -0.10
C LYS A 30 -5.33 -7.07 -1.56
N LEU A 31 -6.13 -6.24 -2.24
CA LEU A 31 -6.42 -6.39 -3.66
C LEU A 31 -5.18 -6.26 -4.56
N ALA A 32 -4.27 -5.33 -4.24
CA ALA A 32 -3.00 -5.22 -4.95
C ALA A 32 -2.18 -6.50 -4.81
N LYS A 33 -2.07 -7.05 -3.60
CA LYS A 33 -1.33 -8.28 -3.32
C LYS A 33 -1.93 -9.53 -3.97
N GLU A 34 -3.24 -9.58 -4.15
CA GLU A 34 -3.91 -10.67 -4.88
C GLU A 34 -3.52 -10.73 -6.37
N VAL A 35 -3.32 -9.57 -7.01
CA VAL A 35 -3.03 -9.49 -8.46
C VAL A 35 -1.56 -9.18 -8.79
N ASP A 36 -0.78 -8.80 -7.78
CA ASP A 36 0.66 -8.52 -7.85
C ASP A 36 1.37 -8.96 -6.54
N PRO A 37 1.51 -10.28 -6.30
CA PRO A 37 2.09 -10.80 -5.06
C PRO A 37 3.56 -10.41 -4.84
N GLU A 38 4.30 -10.16 -5.92
CA GLU A 38 5.71 -9.73 -5.89
C GLU A 38 5.86 -8.21 -5.70
N GLY A 39 4.76 -7.45 -5.75
CA GLY A 39 4.77 -5.99 -5.67
C GLY A 39 5.59 -5.33 -6.79
N ALA A 40 5.73 -6.00 -7.94
CA ALA A 40 6.60 -5.54 -9.04
C ALA A 40 6.01 -4.34 -9.80
N ARG A 41 4.70 -4.13 -9.68
CA ARG A 41 3.93 -3.06 -10.33
C ARG A 41 2.97 -2.37 -9.35
N SER A 42 3.21 -2.50 -8.05
CA SER A 42 2.39 -1.91 -6.99
C SER A 42 3.22 -0.96 -6.15
N ILE A 43 2.69 0.25 -5.93
CA ILE A 43 3.25 1.28 -5.07
C ILE A 43 2.26 1.52 -3.93
N GLY A 44 2.75 1.45 -2.70
CA GLY A 44 1.96 1.82 -1.51
C GLY A 44 2.03 3.33 -1.32
N VAL A 45 0.90 3.97 -1.06
CA VAL A 45 0.87 5.39 -0.72
C VAL A 45 0.19 5.54 0.61
N LEU A 46 0.91 6.11 1.57
CA LEU A 46 0.35 6.51 2.85
C LEU A 46 -0.15 7.94 2.72
N THR A 47 -1.29 8.27 3.31
CA THR A 47 -1.82 9.65 3.31
C THR A 47 -2.29 10.01 4.71
N LYS A 48 -2.57 11.29 4.98
CA LYS A 48 -3.09 11.74 6.28
C LYS A 48 -2.20 11.37 7.47
N ILE A 49 -0.88 11.44 7.28
CA ILE A 49 0.11 11.14 8.33
C ILE A 49 0.00 12.11 9.51
N ASP A 50 -0.52 13.30 9.26
CA ASP A 50 -0.89 14.30 10.28
C ASP A 50 -1.94 13.79 11.29
N LEU A 51 -2.73 12.78 10.93
CA LEU A 51 -3.78 12.18 11.77
C LEU A 51 -3.33 10.89 12.47
N MET A 52 -2.04 10.54 12.39
CA MET A 52 -1.52 9.31 12.98
C MET A 52 -1.37 9.45 14.50
N ASP A 53 -1.78 8.42 15.24
CA ASP A 53 -1.73 8.44 16.71
C ASP A 53 -0.28 8.53 17.21
N THR A 54 -0.06 9.39 18.21
CA THR A 54 1.25 9.59 18.83
C THR A 54 1.74 8.27 19.43
N GLY A 55 2.83 7.73 18.89
CA GLY A 55 3.39 6.43 19.30
C GLY A 55 3.31 5.34 18.23
N THR A 56 2.73 5.61 17.07
CA THR A 56 2.77 4.70 15.91
C THR A 56 3.93 5.06 14.99
N ASP A 57 4.84 4.12 14.73
CA ASP A 57 6.02 4.36 13.89
C ASP A 57 5.71 4.19 12.41
N VAL A 58 5.57 5.31 11.70
CA VAL A 58 5.41 5.36 10.24
C VAL A 58 6.66 4.86 9.51
N ILE A 59 7.83 4.97 10.15
CA ILE A 59 9.13 4.61 9.59
C ILE A 59 9.16 3.13 9.19
N ASP A 60 8.59 2.24 10.00
CA ASP A 60 8.55 0.80 9.70
C ASP A 60 7.68 0.48 8.49
N ILE A 61 6.60 1.25 8.32
CA ILE A 61 5.69 1.11 7.19
C ILE A 61 6.39 1.59 5.90
N LEU A 62 6.96 2.80 5.93
CA LEU A 62 7.67 3.38 4.79
C LEU A 62 8.93 2.61 4.40
N ALA A 63 9.64 2.03 5.38
CA ALA A 63 10.78 1.14 5.14
C ALA A 63 10.39 -0.24 4.56
N GLY A 64 9.09 -0.50 4.35
CA GLY A 64 8.59 -1.78 3.82
C GLY A 64 8.74 -2.94 4.80
N ARG A 65 8.96 -2.68 6.10
CA ARG A 65 9.08 -3.72 7.13
C ARG A 65 7.74 -4.37 7.48
N VAL A 66 6.64 -3.63 7.28
CA VAL A 66 5.27 -4.12 7.52
C VAL A 66 4.67 -4.78 6.29
N ILE A 67 4.75 -4.12 5.13
CA ILE A 67 4.28 -4.65 3.83
C ILE A 67 5.41 -4.46 2.80
N PRO A 68 6.09 -5.55 2.40
CA PRO A 68 7.15 -5.44 1.40
C PRO A 68 6.55 -5.18 0.02
N LEU A 69 6.95 -4.07 -0.61
CA LEU A 69 6.65 -3.72 -2.00
C LEU A 69 7.96 -3.44 -2.73
N ARG A 70 8.11 -3.98 -3.95
CA ARG A 70 9.35 -3.83 -4.71
C ARG A 70 9.60 -2.40 -5.19
N LEU A 71 8.52 -1.64 -5.41
CA LEU A 71 8.58 -0.23 -5.76
C LEU A 71 8.57 0.70 -4.52
N GLY A 72 8.46 0.15 -3.31
CA GLY A 72 8.48 0.91 -2.06
C GLY A 72 7.13 1.51 -1.65
N MET A 73 7.20 2.42 -0.67
CA MET A 73 6.08 3.22 -0.18
C MET A 73 6.41 4.70 -0.24
N ASP A 74 5.41 5.51 -0.56
CA ASP A 74 5.47 6.98 -0.62
C ASP A 74 4.46 7.60 0.35
N GLU A 75 4.68 8.87 0.75
CA GLU A 75 3.92 9.60 1.78
C GLU A 75 3.13 10.83 1.28
#